data_AF-A0A2U1W9C6-F1
#
_entry.id   AF-A0A2U1W9C6-F1
#
_cell.length_a   1.000
_cell.length_b   1.000
_cell.length_c   1.000
_cell.angle_alpha   90.00
_cell.angle_beta   90.00
_cell.angle_gamma   90.00
#
_symmetry.space_group_name_H-M   'P 1'
#
loop_
_entity.id
_entity.type
_entity.pdbx_description
1 polymer ?
#
loop_
_entity_poly.entity_id
_entity_poly.type
_entity_poly.pdbx_seq_one_letter_code
_entity_poly.pdbx_strand_id
1 'polypeptide(L)'
;MILPVETLTTILRYAEREHSRMVTWLELGAHESYAQDATDLVVAVTQATRSITHGSGGSMITLPALTAATLRYFADRELARIVGLSQWMPDDDLQRQEAELRPALKQIPVTLKRDTVLPCPPVQAAGTAPAGAHAHG
;
A
#
# COMPACT_ATOMS: atom_id res chain seq x y z
N MET A 1 8.53 9.31 3.37
CA MET A 1 8.80 9.58 1.94
C MET A 1 8.04 10.81 1.53
N ILE A 2 8.63 11.70 0.73
CA ILE A 2 7.98 12.96 0.29
C ILE A 2 7.62 12.83 -1.18
N LEU A 3 6.37 13.09 -1.56
CA LEU A 3 5.86 13.00 -2.94
C LEU A 3 5.08 14.26 -3.32
N PRO A 4 5.08 14.68 -4.59
CA PRO A 4 4.12 15.65 -5.08
C PRO A 4 2.67 15.14 -4.92
N VAL A 5 1.74 16.04 -4.58
CA VAL A 5 0.30 15.71 -4.45
C VAL A 5 -0.26 15.08 -5.73
N GLU A 6 0.10 15.62 -6.89
CA GLU A 6 -0.35 15.11 -8.19
C GLU A 6 0.08 13.66 -8.40
N THR A 7 1.35 13.36 -8.11
CA THR A 7 1.91 11.99 -8.21
C THR A 7 1.19 11.02 -7.29
N LEU A 8 0.94 11.44 -6.04
CA LEU A 8 0.19 10.62 -5.10
C LEU A 8 -1.27 10.40 -5.55
N THR A 9 -1.91 11.43 -6.09
CA THR A 9 -3.29 11.36 -6.60
C THR A 9 -3.40 10.39 -7.77
N THR A 10 -2.44 10.42 -8.71
CA THR A 10 -2.36 9.44 -9.79
C THR A 10 -2.23 8.03 -9.21
N ILE A 11 -1.27 7.79 -8.32
CA ILE A 11 -1.04 6.46 -7.73
C ILE A 11 -2.29 5.95 -6.99
N LEU A 12 -2.93 6.81 -6.19
CA LEU A 12 -4.16 6.47 -5.46
C LEU A 12 -5.27 6.02 -6.41
N ARG A 13 -5.50 6.76 -7.50
CA ARG A 13 -6.53 6.41 -8.49
C ARG A 13 -6.36 5.00 -9.04
N TYR A 14 -5.12 4.58 -9.33
CA TYR A 14 -4.85 3.25 -9.87
C TYR A 14 -4.80 2.16 -8.79
N ALA A 15 -4.37 2.50 -7.58
CA ALA A 15 -4.44 1.61 -6.43
C ALA A 15 -5.90 1.30 -6.04
N GLU A 16 -6.81 2.29 -6.08
CA GLU A 16 -8.25 2.10 -5.84
C GLU A 16 -8.93 1.20 -6.89
N ARG A 17 -8.46 1.24 -8.14
CA ARG A 17 -8.91 0.32 -9.20
C ARG A 17 -8.49 -1.12 -8.90
N GLU A 18 -7.27 -1.33 -8.42
CA GLU A 18 -6.82 -2.67 -7.98
C GLU A 18 -7.62 -3.15 -6.78
N HIS A 19 -7.88 -2.29 -5.79
CA HIS A 19 -8.74 -2.64 -4.65
C HIS A 19 -10.14 -3.08 -5.11
N SER A 20 -10.79 -2.31 -5.99
CA SER A 20 -12.12 -2.63 -6.50
C SER A 20 -12.13 -4.00 -7.19
N ARG A 21 -11.08 -4.32 -7.97
CA ARG A 21 -10.95 -5.65 -8.58
C ARG A 21 -10.74 -6.75 -7.55
N MET A 22 -9.89 -6.54 -6.54
CA MET A 22 -9.68 -7.52 -5.49
C MET A 22 -10.98 -7.87 -4.79
N VAL A 23 -11.81 -6.87 -4.49
CA VAL A 23 -13.15 -7.07 -3.93
C VAL A 23 -14.01 -7.93 -4.87
N THR A 24 -14.07 -7.60 -6.16
CA THR A 24 -14.79 -8.44 -7.14
C THR A 24 -14.27 -9.87 -7.17
N TRP A 25 -12.96 -10.08 -7.09
CA TRP A 25 -12.37 -11.41 -7.11
C TRP A 25 -12.74 -12.21 -5.85
N LEU A 26 -12.75 -11.56 -4.68
CA LEU A 26 -13.21 -12.15 -3.44
C LEU A 26 -14.70 -12.53 -3.50
N GLU A 27 -15.55 -11.68 -4.07
CA GLU A 27 -16.96 -11.99 -4.32
C GLU A 27 -17.15 -13.20 -5.24
N LEU A 28 -16.21 -13.43 -6.16
CA LEU A 28 -16.18 -14.60 -7.05
C LEU A 28 -15.50 -15.84 -6.43
N GLY A 29 -15.12 -15.80 -5.15
CA GLY A 29 -14.53 -16.93 -4.44
C GLY A 29 -13.01 -17.09 -4.62
N ALA A 30 -12.28 -15.99 -4.87
CA ALA A 30 -10.83 -16.00 -4.88
C ALA A 30 -10.23 -16.43 -3.52
N HIS A 31 -8.96 -16.82 -3.56
CA HIS A 31 -8.21 -17.27 -2.38
C HIS A 31 -8.15 -16.19 -1.28
N GLU A 32 -8.15 -16.61 -0.02
CA GLU A 32 -8.19 -15.73 1.17
C GLU A 32 -7.05 -14.71 1.24
N SER A 33 -5.92 -14.98 0.58
CA SER A 33 -4.80 -14.03 0.48
C SER A 33 -5.19 -12.71 -0.17
N TYR A 34 -6.20 -12.70 -1.06
CA TYR A 34 -6.74 -11.47 -1.64
C TYR A 34 -7.45 -10.60 -0.59
N ALA A 35 -7.99 -11.19 0.49
CA ALA A 35 -8.67 -10.45 1.55
C ALA A 35 -7.66 -9.67 2.41
N GLN A 36 -6.51 -10.28 2.70
CA GLN A 36 -5.41 -9.59 3.38
C GLN A 36 -4.85 -8.47 2.50
N ASP A 37 -4.56 -8.76 1.23
CA ASP A 37 -4.08 -7.75 0.29
C ASP A 37 -5.06 -6.56 0.15
N ALA A 38 -6.36 -6.83 0.03
CA ALA A 38 -7.38 -5.80 -0.04
C ALA A 38 -7.44 -4.95 1.24
N THR A 39 -7.28 -5.59 2.41
CA THR A 39 -7.23 -4.91 3.71
C THR A 39 -6.00 -4.01 3.82
N ASP A 40 -4.83 -4.50 3.44
CA ASP A 40 -3.60 -3.71 3.48
C ASP A 40 -3.66 -2.51 2.52
N LEU A 41 -4.24 -2.73 1.34
CA LEU A 41 -4.46 -1.69 0.35
C LEU A 41 -5.44 -0.60 0.84
N VAL A 42 -6.59 -0.97 1.40
CA VAL A 42 -7.57 0.03 1.89
C VAL A 42 -7.02 0.85 3.04
N VAL A 43 -6.22 0.25 3.93
CA VAL A 43 -5.52 0.97 5.00
C VAL A 43 -4.54 1.97 4.41
N ALA A 44 -3.75 1.58 3.41
CA ALA A 44 -2.78 2.46 2.77
C ALA A 44 -3.45 3.63 2.02
N VAL A 45 -4.52 3.36 1.26
CA VAL A 45 -5.34 4.39 0.60
C VAL A 45 -5.90 5.36 1.63
N THR A 46 -6.51 4.87 2.70
CA THR A 46 -7.10 5.71 3.75
C THR A 46 -6.07 6.64 4.39
N GLN A 47 -4.87 6.12 4.69
CA GLN A 47 -3.78 6.91 5.27
C GLN A 47 -3.31 8.00 4.31
N ALA A 48 -3.08 7.65 3.05
CA ALA A 48 -2.61 8.60 2.04
C ALA A 48 -3.67 9.69 1.71
N THR A 49 -4.94 9.32 1.61
CA THR A 49 -6.04 10.28 1.43
C THR A 49 -6.12 11.25 2.62
N ARG A 50 -6.01 10.75 3.87
CA ARG A 50 -5.94 11.61 5.05
C ARG A 50 -4.74 12.56 5.00
N SER A 51 -3.58 12.09 4.53
CA SER A 51 -2.41 12.94 4.35
C SER A 51 -2.63 14.06 3.33
N ILE A 52 -3.44 13.84 2.28
CA ILE A 52 -3.83 14.88 1.33
C ILE A 52 -4.84 15.85 1.97
N THR A 53 -5.88 15.33 2.61
CA THR A 53 -6.99 16.16 3.12
C THR A 53 -6.61 17.00 4.34
N HIS A 54 -5.77 16.46 5.23
CA HIS A 54 -5.41 17.09 6.51
C HIS A 54 -3.94 17.48 6.61
N GLY A 55 -3.14 17.23 5.57
CA GLY A 55 -1.76 17.67 5.51
C GLY A 55 -1.66 19.20 5.44
N SER A 56 -0.52 19.75 5.89
CA SER A 56 -0.18 21.15 5.61
C SER A 56 -0.27 21.36 4.09
N GLY A 57 -1.11 22.29 3.62
CA GLY A 57 -1.52 22.49 2.22
C GLY A 57 -0.43 22.88 1.21
N GLY A 58 0.76 22.27 1.29
CA GLY A 58 1.83 22.39 0.32
C GLY A 58 1.65 21.41 -0.84
N SER A 59 2.42 21.64 -1.90
CA SER A 59 2.47 20.79 -3.10
C SER A 59 3.09 19.41 -2.85
N MET A 60 3.61 19.15 -1.64
CA MET A 60 4.34 17.94 -1.27
C MET A 60 3.70 17.28 -0.03
N ILE A 61 3.51 15.97 -0.08
CA ILE A 61 2.95 15.14 1.00
C ILE A 61 4.02 14.21 1.55
N THR A 62 4.08 14.11 2.87
CA THR A 62 4.90 13.09 3.54
C THR A 62 4.06 11.86 3.86
N LEU A 63 4.48 10.70 3.38
CA LEU A 63 3.87 9.40 3.67
C LEU A 63 4.81 8.49 4.47
N PRO A 64 4.27 7.62 5.34
CA PRO A 64 5.03 6.51 5.90
C PRO A 64 5.59 5.60 4.80
N ALA A 65 6.76 5.00 5.05
CA ALA A 65 7.44 4.17 4.05
C ALA A 65 6.62 2.94 3.64
N LEU A 66 5.98 2.28 4.60
CA LEU A 66 5.12 1.12 4.34
C LEU A 66 3.91 1.51 3.47
N THR A 67 3.20 2.58 3.83
CA THR A 67 2.07 3.12 3.03
C THR A 67 2.47 3.37 1.58
N ALA A 68 3.60 4.05 1.39
CA ALA A 68 4.15 4.34 0.06
C ALA A 68 4.45 3.06 -0.74
N ALA A 69 5.05 2.06 -0.11
CA ALA A 69 5.39 0.81 -0.75
C ALA A 69 4.17 -0.05 -1.09
N THR A 70 3.17 -0.09 -0.19
CA THR A 70 1.89 -0.78 -0.43
C THR A 70 1.18 -0.16 -1.64
N LEU A 71 1.06 1.17 -1.67
CA LEU A 71 0.46 1.88 -2.81
C LEU A 71 1.21 1.60 -4.11
N ARG A 72 2.54 1.64 -4.07
CA ARG A 72 3.35 1.28 -5.22
C ARG A 72 3.07 -0.15 -5.69
N TYR A 73 3.11 -1.13 -4.80
CA TYR A 73 2.95 -2.54 -5.13
C TYR A 73 1.63 -2.80 -5.89
N PHE A 74 0.51 -2.26 -5.38
CA PHE A 74 -0.79 -2.46 -6.01
C PHE A 74 -0.98 -1.63 -7.28
N ALA A 75 -0.41 -0.43 -7.34
CA ALA A 75 -0.41 0.36 -8.56
C ALA A 75 0.52 -0.24 -9.66
N ASP A 76 1.64 -0.87 -9.30
CA ASP A 76 2.48 -1.65 -10.22
C ASP A 76 1.70 -2.88 -10.77
N ARG A 77 0.86 -3.54 -9.97
CA ARG A 77 -0.05 -4.60 -10.43
C ARG A 77 -1.08 -4.07 -11.44
N GLU A 78 -1.64 -2.89 -11.17
CA GLU A 78 -2.55 -2.25 -12.12
C GLU A 78 -1.85 -1.86 -13.43
N LEU A 79 -0.62 -1.33 -13.35
CA LEU A 79 0.20 -1.06 -14.53
C LEU A 79 0.44 -2.34 -15.33
N ALA A 80 0.79 -3.45 -14.68
CA ALA A 80 1.00 -4.73 -15.34
C ALA A 80 -0.25 -5.22 -16.07
N ARG A 81 -1.44 -5.02 -15.50
CA ARG A 81 -2.71 -5.32 -16.16
C ARG A 81 -2.94 -4.42 -17.38
N ILE A 82 -2.74 -3.11 -17.25
CA ILE A 82 -2.91 -2.15 -18.36
C ILE A 82 -1.99 -2.52 -19.52
N VAL A 83 -0.70 -2.77 -19.23
CA VAL A 83 0.31 -3.20 -20.22
C VAL A 83 -0.05 -4.56 -20.82
N GLY A 84 -0.55 -5.49 -20.01
CA GLY A 84 -1.03 -6.78 -20.49
C GLY A 84 -2.17 -6.61 -21.49
N LEU A 85 -3.20 -5.84 -21.15
CA LEU A 85 -4.36 -5.62 -22.03
C LEU A 85 -4.00 -4.85 -23.30
N SER A 86 -3.12 -3.85 -23.23
CA SER A 86 -2.72 -3.06 -24.39
C SER A 86 -1.99 -3.89 -25.45
N GLN A 87 -1.39 -5.02 -25.06
CA GLN A 87 -0.79 -5.98 -26.00
C GLN A 87 -1.83 -6.78 -26.79
N TRP A 88 -2.99 -7.06 -26.20
CA TRP A 88 -4.06 -7.83 -26.84
C TRP A 88 -5.06 -6.95 -27.58
N MET A 89 -5.23 -5.70 -27.14
CA MET A 89 -6.18 -4.75 -27.69
C MET A 89 -5.54 -3.37 -27.76
N PRO A 90 -5.21 -2.87 -28.97
CA PRO A 90 -4.71 -1.51 -29.13
C PRO A 90 -5.84 -0.53 -28.77
N ASP A 91 -5.68 0.12 -27.62
CA ASP A 91 -6.62 1.09 -27.05
C ASP A 91 -5.84 2.32 -26.59
N ASP A 92 -6.16 3.48 -27.19
CA ASP A 92 -5.52 4.75 -26.89
C ASP A 92 -5.70 5.17 -25.43
N ASP A 93 -6.78 4.74 -24.77
CA ASP A 93 -6.99 5.01 -23.35
C ASP A 93 -6.05 4.17 -22.48
N LEU A 94 -5.84 2.89 -22.81
CA LEU A 94 -4.87 2.05 -22.09
C LEU A 94 -3.44 2.60 -22.23
N GLN A 95 -3.08 3.07 -23.42
CA GLN A 95 -1.77 3.73 -23.64
C GLN A 95 -1.63 5.03 -22.84
N ARG A 96 -2.69 5.84 -22.78
CA ARG A 96 -2.71 7.06 -21.95
C ARG A 96 -2.55 6.74 -20.47
N GLN A 97 -3.28 5.74 -19.98
CA GLN A 97 -3.21 5.29 -18.59
C GLN A 97 -1.81 4.78 -18.24
N GLU A 98 -1.20 3.99 -19.12
CA GLU A 98 0.19 3.56 -18.96
C GLU A 98 1.15 4.76 -18.88
N ALA A 99 1.02 5.71 -19.82
CA ALA A 99 1.86 6.90 -19.89
C ALA A 99 1.70 7.83 -18.68
N GLU A 100 0.53 7.83 -18.03
CA GLU A 100 0.27 8.57 -16.79
C GLU A 100 0.86 7.86 -15.56
N LEU A 101 0.62 6.54 -15.42
CA LEU A 101 0.94 5.79 -14.21
C LEU A 101 2.43 5.44 -14.10
N ARG A 102 3.06 5.06 -15.21
CA ARG A 102 4.47 4.65 -15.24
C ARG A 102 5.43 5.73 -14.70
N PRO A 103 5.34 7.03 -15.06
CA PRO A 103 6.21 8.05 -14.49
C PRO A 103 5.90 8.33 -13.01
N ALA A 104 4.65 8.24 -12.58
CA ALA A 104 4.28 8.43 -11.16
C ALA A 104 4.95 7.36 -10.27
N LEU A 105 4.92 6.10 -10.70
CA LEU A 105 5.52 4.98 -9.96
C LEU A 105 7.05 5.05 -9.84
N LYS A 106 7.73 5.69 -10.79
CA LYS A 106 9.19 5.91 -10.73
C LYS A 106 9.61 6.84 -9.59
N GLN A 107 8.70 7.62 -9.03
CA GLN A 107 9.00 8.55 -7.92
C GLN A 107 8.99 7.88 -6.55
N ILE A 108 8.37 6.70 -6.43
CA ILE A 108 8.54 5.84 -5.27
C ILE A 108 9.78 4.97 -5.55
N PRO A 109 10.69 4.69 -4.60
CA PRO A 109 11.77 3.71 -4.79
C PRO A 109 11.26 2.26 -4.75
N VAL A 110 11.85 1.34 -5.53
CA VAL A 110 11.46 -0.10 -5.52
C VAL A 110 11.99 -0.76 -4.24
N THR A 111 13.14 -0.28 -3.80
CA THR A 111 13.78 -0.66 -2.56
C THR A 111 13.18 0.15 -1.43
N LEU A 112 12.15 -0.39 -0.78
CA LEU A 112 12.18 -0.32 0.68
C LEU A 112 13.51 -0.98 1.08
N LYS A 113 14.54 -0.18 1.35
CA LYS A 113 15.71 -0.71 2.05
C LYS A 113 15.17 -1.39 3.30
N ARG A 114 15.48 -2.68 3.46
CA ARG A 114 15.10 -3.50 4.61
C ARG A 114 15.63 -2.93 5.95
N ASP A 115 16.43 -1.87 5.89
CA ASP A 115 17.02 -1.20 7.05
C ASP A 115 16.16 -0.04 7.52
N THR A 116 15.17 -0.37 8.34
CA THR A 116 14.97 0.30 9.63
C THR A 116 14.04 -0.61 10.42
N VAL A 117 14.64 -1.68 10.95
CA VAL A 117 14.22 -2.16 12.26
C VAL A 117 14.37 -0.93 13.17
N LEU A 118 13.28 -0.19 13.38
CA LEU A 118 13.18 0.62 14.59
C LEU A 118 13.44 -0.38 15.71
N PRO A 119 14.47 -0.20 16.55
CA PRO A 119 14.63 -1.06 17.70
C PRO A 119 13.30 -1.00 18.44
N CYS A 120 12.63 -2.15 18.52
CA CYS A 120 11.44 -2.29 19.33
C CYS A 120 11.85 -1.77 20.72
N PRO A 121 11.16 -0.79 21.30
CA PRO A 121 11.47 -0.41 22.67
C PRO A 121 11.43 -1.70 23.50
N PRO A 122 12.43 -1.98 24.35
CA PRO A 122 12.43 -3.20 25.13
C PRO A 122 11.09 -3.25 25.84
N VAL A 123 10.31 -4.29 25.54
CA VAL A 123 9.11 -4.62 26.31
C VAL A 123 9.62 -4.74 27.73
N GLN A 124 9.31 -3.75 28.58
CA GLN A 124 9.51 -3.89 30.00
C GLN A 124 8.77 -5.16 30.37
N ALA A 125 9.52 -6.19 30.77
CA ALA A 125 8.96 -7.40 31.31
C ALA A 125 8.01 -6.95 32.41
N ALA A 126 6.71 -7.02 32.14
CA ALA A 126 5.70 -6.78 33.14
C ALA A 126 6.04 -7.75 34.27
N GLY A 127 6.41 -7.17 35.42
CA GLY A 127 6.89 -7.90 36.57
C GLY A 127 5.95 -9.05 36.86
N THR A 128 6.46 -10.27 36.71
CA THR A 128 5.83 -11.45 37.29
C THR A 128 6.10 -11.35 38.79
N ALA A 129 5.19 -10.68 39.49
CA ALA A 129 5.12 -10.75 40.94
C ALA A 129 4.86 -12.21 41.35
N PRO A 130 5.41 -12.67 42.49
CA PRO A 130 5.40 -14.07 42.87
C PRO A 130 4.05 -14.45 43.48
N ALA A 131 3.46 -15.56 43.04
CA ALA A 131 2.34 -16.18 43.75
C ALA A 131 2.32 -17.70 43.54
N GLY A 132 2.41 -18.43 44.65
CA GLY A 132 1.87 -19.78 44.76
C GLY A 132 2.89 -20.91 44.81
N ALA A 133 3.39 -21.19 46.01
CA ALA A 133 3.84 -22.52 46.36
C ALA A 133 2.66 -23.50 46.28
N HIS A 134 2.79 -24.57 45.51
CA HIS A 134 1.98 -25.78 45.72
C HIS A 134 2.84 -27.04 45.50
N ALA A 135 2.95 -27.80 46.58
CA ALA A 135 3.51 -29.13 46.67
C ALA A 135 2.48 -30.20 46.26
N HIS A 136 3.00 -31.42 46.04
CA HIS A 136 2.37 -32.75 45.83
C HIS A 136 2.49 -33.28 44.39
N GLY A 137 2.98 -34.50 44.15
CA GLY A 137 3.41 -35.58 45.04
C GLY A 137 4.15 -36.67 44.27
#